data_AF-A0A950ERD5-F1
#
_entry.id   AF-A0A950ERD5-F1
#
_cell.length_a   1.000
_cell.length_b   1.000
_cell.length_c   1.000
_cell.angle_alpha   90.00
_cell.angle_beta   90.00
_cell.angle_gamma   90.00
#
_symmetry.space_group_name_H-M   'P 1'
#
loop_
_entity.id
_entity.type
_entity.pdbx_description
1 polymer ?
#
loop_
_entity_poly.entity_id
_entity_poly.type
_entity_poly.pdbx_seq_one_letter_code
_entity_poly.pdbx_strand_id
1 'polypeptide(L)'
;FASWNTTANTAGTALAAGSCAVLAAHFGLDTAGARQKFLFDRYVDDYAYRLLVRPQLNAELRQAGIDTYALGPHNEQAESMMRARLWPIAVDLFDDTFAPQGWRQSELSMYLPWQRTFEVRIEAHLAREGEH
;
A
#
# COMPACT_ATOMS: atom_id res chain seq x y z
N PHE A 1 19.45 1.38 -12.24
CA PHE A 1 19.32 -0.08 -12.50
C PHE A 1 18.69 -0.73 -11.28
N ALA A 2 17.67 -1.58 -11.47
CA ALA A 2 16.86 -2.34 -10.47
C ALA A 2 15.38 -1.93 -10.29
N SER A 3 14.83 -0.97 -11.03
CA SER A 3 13.37 -0.72 -11.04
C SER A 3 12.58 -1.82 -11.75
N TRP A 4 13.17 -2.45 -12.78
CA TRP A 4 12.41 -3.37 -13.64
C TRP A 4 12.16 -4.75 -13.01
N ASN A 5 13.01 -5.22 -12.10
CA ASN A 5 12.78 -6.51 -11.46
C ASN A 5 11.69 -6.42 -10.37
N THR A 6 11.65 -5.32 -9.60
CA THR A 6 10.66 -5.13 -8.52
C THR A 6 9.28 -4.79 -9.07
N THR A 7 9.16 -3.87 -10.02
CA THR A 7 7.86 -3.54 -10.64
C THR A 7 7.28 -4.73 -11.40
N ALA A 8 8.11 -5.54 -12.06
CA ALA A 8 7.65 -6.76 -12.74
C ALA A 8 7.22 -7.85 -11.75
N ASN A 9 7.91 -8.03 -10.62
CA ASN A 9 7.48 -8.97 -9.58
C ASN A 9 6.16 -8.53 -8.92
N THR A 10 6.00 -7.23 -8.63
CA THR A 10 4.73 -6.67 -8.12
C THR A 10 3.57 -6.85 -9.11
N ALA A 11 3.78 -6.49 -10.38
CA ALA A 11 2.77 -6.68 -11.42
C ALA A 11 2.45 -8.17 -11.61
N GLY A 12 3.46 -9.03 -11.58
CA GLY A 12 3.31 -10.49 -11.64
C GLY A 12 2.48 -11.05 -10.49
N THR A 13 2.72 -10.59 -9.25
CA THR A 13 1.89 -10.99 -8.09
C THR A 13 0.48 -10.46 -8.18
N ALA A 14 0.27 -9.24 -8.68
CA ALA A 14 -1.07 -8.68 -8.87
C ALA A 14 -1.86 -9.42 -9.96
N LEU A 15 -1.21 -9.81 -11.05
CA LEU A 15 -1.81 -10.64 -12.09
C LEU A 15 -2.10 -12.06 -11.59
N ALA A 16 -1.21 -12.66 -10.79
CA ALA A 16 -1.45 -13.97 -10.17
C ALA A 16 -2.61 -13.92 -9.17
N ALA A 17 -2.69 -12.90 -8.32
CA ALA A 17 -3.80 -12.68 -7.40
C ALA A 17 -5.12 -12.43 -8.16
N GLY A 18 -5.06 -11.66 -9.25
CA GLY A 18 -6.19 -11.49 -10.17
C GLY A 18 -6.64 -12.79 -10.82
N SER A 19 -5.70 -13.66 -11.20
CA SER A 19 -5.98 -14.97 -11.80
C SER A 19 -6.60 -15.94 -10.78
N CYS A 20 -6.11 -15.93 -9.54
CA CYS A 20 -6.72 -16.69 -8.44
C CYS A 20 -8.13 -16.20 -8.11
N ALA A 21 -8.41 -14.90 -8.20
CA ALA A 21 -9.76 -14.36 -8.04
C ALA A 21 -10.71 -14.80 -9.16
N VAL A 22 -10.23 -14.89 -10.41
CA VAL A 22 -11.01 -15.44 -11.53
C VAL A 22 -11.34 -16.92 -11.30
N LEU A 23 -10.38 -17.72 -10.82
CA LEU A 23 -10.62 -19.11 -10.43
C LEU A 23 -11.60 -19.22 -9.24
N ALA A 24 -11.45 -18.37 -8.22
CA ALA A 24 -12.36 -18.37 -7.07
C ALA A 24 -13.80 -18.03 -7.49
N ALA A 25 -13.98 -17.08 -8.41
CA ALA A 25 -15.28 -16.79 -9.00
C ALA A 25 -15.83 -17.96 -9.82
N HIS A 26 -14.98 -18.72 -10.54
CA HIS A 26 -15.37 -19.96 -11.22
C HIS A 26 -15.91 -21.01 -10.25
N PHE A 27 -15.43 -21.02 -9.00
CA PHE A 27 -15.93 -21.88 -7.92
C PHE A 27 -17.05 -21.23 -7.07
N GLY A 28 -17.58 -20.07 -7.47
CA GLY A 28 -18.69 -19.40 -6.79
C GLY A 28 -18.30 -18.67 -5.49
N LEU A 29 -17.01 -18.40 -5.26
CA LEU A 29 -16.53 -17.61 -4.13
C LEU A 29 -16.52 -16.13 -4.50
N ASP A 30 -17.17 -15.29 -3.70
CA ASP A 30 -17.02 -13.84 -3.84
C ASP A 30 -15.65 -13.41 -3.31
N THR A 31 -14.85 -12.84 -4.21
CA THR A 31 -13.49 -12.36 -3.92
C THR A 31 -13.31 -10.90 -4.33
N ALA A 32 -14.40 -10.20 -4.66
CA ALA A 32 -14.32 -8.83 -5.17
C ALA A 32 -13.65 -7.90 -4.14
N GLY A 33 -14.08 -7.94 -2.87
CA GLY A 33 -13.49 -7.14 -1.81
C GLY A 33 -12.03 -7.46 -1.56
N ALA A 34 -11.69 -8.75 -1.43
CA ALA A 34 -10.30 -9.20 -1.22
C ALA A 34 -9.37 -8.77 -2.37
N ARG A 35 -9.86 -8.87 -3.62
CA ARG A 35 -9.10 -8.44 -4.80
C ARG A 35 -8.86 -6.93 -4.80
N GLN A 36 -9.88 -6.13 -4.48
CA GLN A 36 -9.72 -4.67 -4.47
C GLN A 36 -8.85 -4.21 -3.30
N LYS A 37 -9.00 -4.81 -2.12
CA LYS A 37 -8.08 -4.58 -0.99
C LYS A 37 -6.64 -4.89 -1.38
N PHE A 38 -6.41 -6.02 -2.04
CA PHE A 38 -5.08 -6.39 -2.51
C PHE A 38 -4.53 -5.36 -3.50
N LEU A 39 -5.32 -4.94 -4.49
CA LEU A 39 -4.90 -3.93 -5.47
C LEU A 39 -4.59 -2.58 -4.81
N PHE A 40 -5.45 -2.14 -3.89
CA PHE A 40 -5.23 -0.91 -3.12
C PHE A 40 -3.92 -0.98 -2.34
N ASP A 41 -3.65 -2.09 -1.64
CA ASP A 41 -2.40 -2.28 -0.90
C ASP A 41 -1.17 -2.23 -1.81
N ARG A 42 -1.27 -2.76 -3.04
CA ARG A 42 -0.15 -2.73 -4.00
C ARG A 42 0.06 -1.35 -4.58
N TYR A 43 -1.00 -0.62 -4.91
CA TYR A 43 -0.85 0.75 -5.37
C TYR A 43 -0.31 1.68 -4.28
N VAL A 44 -0.73 1.51 -3.03
CA VAL A 44 -0.22 2.35 -1.94
C VAL A 44 1.23 2.00 -1.55
N ASP A 45 1.58 0.72 -1.40
CA ASP A 45 2.95 0.32 -1.01
C ASP A 45 3.94 0.38 -2.19
N ASP A 46 3.63 -0.32 -3.29
CA ASP A 46 4.63 -0.51 -4.35
C ASP A 46 4.79 0.71 -5.26
N TYR A 47 3.71 1.46 -5.46
CA TYR A 47 3.75 2.69 -6.23
C TYR A 47 3.93 3.91 -5.32
N ALA A 48 2.91 4.29 -4.55
CA ALA A 48 2.94 5.56 -3.83
C ALA A 48 4.08 5.62 -2.80
N TYR A 49 4.20 4.60 -1.95
CA TYR A 49 5.23 4.59 -0.92
C TYR A 49 6.64 4.39 -1.51
N ARG A 50 6.88 3.29 -2.22
CA ARG A 50 8.24 2.95 -2.69
C ARG A 50 8.79 3.94 -3.72
N LEU A 51 7.95 4.49 -4.60
CA LEU A 51 8.40 5.41 -5.65
C LEU A 51 8.36 6.87 -5.21
N LEU A 52 7.31 7.32 -4.51
CA LEU A 52 7.06 8.74 -4.29
C LEU A 52 7.42 9.25 -2.89
N VAL A 53 7.36 8.41 -1.85
CA VAL A 53 7.54 8.83 -0.45
C VAL A 53 8.85 8.34 0.15
N ARG A 54 9.19 7.07 -0.07
CA ARG A 54 10.33 6.40 0.55
C ARG A 54 11.68 7.06 0.19
N PRO A 55 11.93 7.53 -1.05
CA PRO A 55 13.20 8.20 -1.37
C PRO A 55 13.45 9.45 -0.52
N GLN A 56 12.43 10.30 -0.37
CA GLN A 56 12.48 11.56 0.38
C GLN A 56 12.56 11.29 1.88
N LEU A 57 11.72 10.37 2.38
CA LEU A 57 11.77 9.92 3.78
C LEU A 57 13.16 9.41 4.15
N ASN A 58 13.76 8.56 3.31
CA ASN A 58 15.11 8.04 3.55
C ASN A 58 16.19 9.14 3.51
N ALA A 59 16.05 10.11 2.62
CA ALA A 59 16.99 11.22 2.55
C ALA A 59 16.97 12.05 3.84
N GLU A 60 15.79 12.40 4.32
CA GLU A 60 15.61 13.19 5.55
C GLU A 60 16.09 12.44 6.80
N LEU A 61 15.72 11.16 6.94
CA LEU A 61 16.16 10.34 8.07
C LEU A 61 17.68 10.19 8.10
N ARG A 62 18.32 9.96 6.94
CA ARG A 62 19.79 9.88 6.86
C ARG A 62 20.47 11.19 7.15
N GLN A 63 19.90 12.32 6.71
CA GLN A 63 20.41 13.66 7.06
C GLN A 63 20.35 13.90 8.58
N ALA A 64 19.34 13.35 9.26
CA ALA A 64 19.23 13.37 10.71
C ALA A 64 20.09 12.30 11.43
N GLY A 65 20.90 11.53 10.70
CA GLY A 65 21.75 10.48 11.27
C GLY A 65 21.03 9.20 11.67
N ILE A 66 19.80 8.98 11.20
CA ILE A 66 18.96 7.83 11.54
C ILE A 66 19.17 6.68 10.54
N ASP A 67 19.37 5.46 11.05
CA ASP A 67 19.48 4.26 10.21
C ASP A 67 18.11 3.79 9.69
N THR A 68 17.93 3.86 8.38
CA THR A 68 16.70 3.43 7.69
C THR A 68 16.45 1.91 7.75
N TYR A 69 17.46 1.11 8.10
CA TYR A 69 17.37 -0.35 8.28
C TYR A 69 17.16 -0.78 9.73
N ALA A 70 17.22 0.16 10.67
CA ALA A 70 16.99 -0.06 12.10
C ALA A 70 16.58 1.26 12.77
N LEU A 71 15.31 1.62 12.66
CA LEU A 71 14.80 2.91 13.17
C LEU A 71 14.90 3.02 14.70
N GLY A 72 14.72 1.90 15.41
CA GLY A 72 14.77 1.82 16.86
C GLY A 72 13.91 2.90 17.52
N PRO A 73 14.47 3.78 18.37
CA PRO A 73 13.70 4.81 19.07
C PRO A 73 13.06 5.85 18.13
N HIS A 74 13.50 5.94 16.87
CA HIS A 74 12.95 6.88 15.88
C HIS A 74 11.78 6.30 15.08
N ASN A 75 11.29 5.09 15.40
CA ASN A 75 10.23 4.46 14.62
C ASN A 75 8.96 5.32 14.53
N GLU A 76 8.47 5.83 15.67
CA GLU A 76 7.24 6.66 15.70
C GLU A 76 7.40 7.96 14.91
N GLN A 77 8.58 8.59 14.99
CA GLN A 77 8.91 9.77 14.21
C GLN A 77 8.88 9.46 12.71
N ALA A 78 9.55 8.39 12.28
CA ALA A 78 9.59 7.97 10.89
C ALA A 78 8.20 7.58 10.36
N GLU A 79 7.38 6.92 11.18
CA GLU A 79 6.00 6.58 10.85
C GLU A 79 5.11 7.82 10.71
N SER A 80 5.25 8.80 11.59
CA SER A 80 4.53 10.07 11.49
C SER A 80 4.89 10.81 10.20
N MET A 81 6.18 10.87 9.88
CA MET A 81 6.71 11.43 8.63
C MET A 81 6.21 10.69 7.39
N MET A 82 6.14 9.35 7.45
CA MET A 82 5.61 8.52 6.39
C MET A 82 4.11 8.78 6.18
N ARG A 83 3.31 8.74 7.26
CA ARG A 83 1.86 8.96 7.21
C ARG A 83 1.51 10.33 6.66
N ALA A 84 2.18 11.38 7.12
CA ALA A 84 1.93 12.75 6.66
C ALA A 84 2.08 12.93 5.14
N ARG A 85 2.91 12.09 4.49
CA ARG A 85 3.15 12.14 3.04
C ARG A 85 2.28 11.14 2.29
N LEU A 86 2.15 9.92 2.82
CA LEU A 86 1.52 8.81 2.11
C LEU A 86 -0.01 8.85 2.21
N TRP A 87 -0.54 9.28 3.35
CA TRP A 87 -1.99 9.33 3.58
C TRP A 87 -2.77 10.09 2.50
N PRO A 88 -2.45 11.36 2.17
CA PRO A 88 -3.20 12.08 1.14
C PRO A 88 -3.12 11.37 -0.23
N ILE A 89 -1.95 10.83 -0.59
CA ILE A 89 -1.80 10.09 -1.86
C ILE A 89 -2.67 8.83 -1.89
N ALA A 90 -2.79 8.12 -0.77
CA ALA A 90 -3.63 6.92 -0.69
C ALA A 90 -5.13 7.25 -0.77
N VAL A 91 -5.55 8.36 -0.16
CA VAL A 91 -6.92 8.87 -0.25
C VAL A 91 -7.23 9.27 -1.70
N ASP A 92 -6.39 10.11 -2.31
CA ASP A 92 -6.56 10.53 -3.70
C ASP A 92 -6.60 9.32 -4.65
N LEU A 93 -5.70 8.36 -4.45
CA LEU A 93 -5.67 7.12 -5.24
C LEU A 93 -6.95 6.30 -5.06
N PHE A 94 -7.50 6.24 -3.85
CA PHE A 94 -8.78 5.58 -3.60
C PHE A 94 -9.92 6.30 -4.32
N ASP A 95 -10.01 7.61 -4.15
CA ASP A 95 -11.08 8.45 -4.67
C ASP A 95 -11.08 8.51 -6.20
N ASP A 96 -9.91 8.52 -6.83
CA ASP A 96 -9.79 8.55 -8.30
C ASP A 96 -9.97 7.18 -8.95
N THR A 97 -9.57 6.10 -8.27
CA THR A 97 -9.50 4.77 -8.89
C THR A 97 -10.61 3.83 -8.42
N PHE A 98 -10.91 3.78 -7.12
CA PHE A 98 -11.78 2.76 -6.52
C PHE A 98 -13.19 3.29 -6.25
N ALA A 99 -13.32 4.51 -5.73
CA ALA A 99 -14.62 5.12 -5.45
C ALA A 99 -15.55 5.19 -6.69
N PRO A 100 -15.07 5.54 -7.91
CA PRO A 100 -15.91 5.58 -9.11
C PRO A 100 -16.38 4.19 -9.56
N GLN A 101 -15.74 3.13 -9.07
CA GLN A 101 -16.14 1.74 -9.29
C GLN A 101 -17.15 1.24 -8.24
N GLY A 102 -17.63 2.12 -7.34
CA GLY A 102 -18.61 1.82 -6.30
C GLY A 102 -18.02 1.19 -5.04
N TRP A 103 -16.76 1.50 -4.71
CA TRP A 103 -16.12 1.06 -3.46
C TRP A 103 -16.10 2.18 -2.42
N ARG A 104 -16.17 1.81 -1.15
CA ARG A 104 -15.96 2.70 0.00
C ARG A 104 -14.79 2.21 0.83
N GLN A 105 -14.04 3.14 1.38
CA GLN A 105 -12.93 2.88 2.27
C GLN A 105 -13.25 3.36 3.68
N SER A 106 -13.02 2.51 4.67
CA SER A 106 -13.02 2.86 6.10
C SER A 106 -11.78 2.30 6.80
N GLU A 107 -11.49 2.79 8.00
CA GLU A 107 -10.41 2.26 8.86
C GLU A 107 -9.01 2.26 8.21
N LEU A 108 -8.66 3.32 7.48
CA LEU A 108 -7.33 3.44 6.89
C LEU A 108 -6.29 3.62 8.00
N SER A 109 -5.27 2.78 7.99
CA SER A 109 -4.16 2.77 8.94
C SER A 109 -2.87 2.42 8.19
N MET A 110 -1.76 3.04 8.59
CA MET A 110 -0.46 2.86 7.95
C MET A 110 0.67 2.89 8.98
N TYR A 111 1.56 1.89 8.92
CA TYR A 111 2.70 1.76 9.83
C TYR A 111 3.87 1.01 9.19
N LEU A 112 5.04 1.06 9.83
CA LEU A 112 6.26 0.41 9.37
C LEU A 112 6.46 -0.92 10.12
N PRO A 113 6.06 -2.07 9.54
CA PRO A 113 5.92 -3.33 10.29
C PRO A 113 7.24 -3.89 10.85
N TRP A 114 8.38 -3.45 10.33
CA TRP A 114 9.70 -4.00 10.68
C TRP A 114 10.61 -3.00 11.41
N GLN A 115 10.09 -1.82 11.79
CA GLN A 115 10.93 -0.68 12.20
C GLN A 115 12.02 -0.35 11.17
N ARG A 116 11.65 -0.47 9.89
CA ARG A 116 12.48 -0.18 8.71
C ARG A 116 11.62 0.55 7.70
N THR A 117 12.22 1.42 6.92
CA THR A 117 11.52 2.12 5.83
C THR A 117 11.38 1.27 4.56
N PHE A 118 11.51 -0.05 4.65
CA PHE A 118 11.52 -0.92 3.47
C PHE A 118 10.15 -1.04 2.79
N GLU A 119 9.10 -1.25 3.58
CA GLU A 119 7.71 -1.39 3.15
C GLU A 119 6.79 -0.72 4.18
N VAL A 120 5.57 -0.43 3.76
CA VAL A 120 4.49 0.04 4.62
C VAL A 120 3.39 -1.00 4.69
N ARG A 121 2.82 -1.20 5.88
CA ARG A 121 1.60 -1.99 6.04
C ARG A 121 0.40 -1.06 5.89
N ILE A 122 -0.55 -1.44 5.05
CA ILE A 122 -1.83 -0.74 4.89
C ILE A 122 -2.94 -1.61 5.47
N GLU A 123 -3.64 -1.08 6.47
CA GLU A 123 -4.90 -1.63 6.95
C GLU A 123 -6.00 -0.72 6.44
N ALA A 124 -7.01 -1.31 5.82
CA ALA A 124 -8.15 -0.60 5.28
C ALA A 124 -9.29 -1.60 5.10
N HIS A 125 -10.50 -1.17 5.36
CA HIS A 125 -11.69 -1.93 5.02
C HIS A 125 -12.26 -1.37 3.71
N LEU A 126 -12.43 -2.24 2.70
CA LEU A 126 -13.00 -1.91 1.40
C LEU A 126 -14.30 -2.68 1.22
N ALA A 127 -15.40 -1.95 1.10
CA ALA A 127 -16.75 -2.50 0.90
C ALA A 127 -17.38 -1.92 -0.36
N ARG A 128 -18.30 -2.68 -0.99
CA ARG A 128 -19.05 -2.20 -2.14
C ARG A 128 -20.24 -1.36 -1.68
N GLU A 129 -20.61 -0.33 -2.43
CA GLU A 129 -21.84 0.42 -2.14
C GLU A 129 -23.06 -0.52 -2.18
N GLY A 130 -23.73 -0.67 -1.03
CA GLY A 130 -24.91 -1.53 -0.87
C GLY A 130 -24.69 -2.79 -0.03
N GLU A 131 -23.45 -3.09 0.37
CA GLU A 131 -23.14 -4.10 1.38
C GLU A 131 -23.02 -3.41 2.75
N HIS A 132 -23.88 -3.83 3.70
CA HIS A 132 -23.93 -3.32 5.08
C HIS A 132 -23.08 -4.19 6.02
#